data_AF-A0A8C8SZP7-F1
#
_entry.id   AF-A0A8C8SZP7-F1
#
_cell.length_a   1.000
_cell.length_b   1.000
_cell.length_c   1.000
_cell.angle_alpha   90.00
_cell.angle_beta   90.00
_cell.angle_gamma   90.00
#
_symmetry.space_group_name_H-M   'P 1'
#
loop_
_entity.id
_entity.type
_entity.pdbx_description
1 polymer ?
#
loop_
_entity_poly.entity_id
_entity_poly.type
_entity_poly.pdbx_seq_one_letter_code
_entity_poly.pdbx_strand_id
1 'polypeptide(L)'
;MVLADNFGVVCAGTRGSQFIMSAAVDTINATTLSGSKEMSLEEPKMTREDGRKKKELEEQRKLGNVPAEVDEEGKDINPHIPQPTLKHQRPQPEKQKQFSSSGEWYKRGVKGNSITTNYRKGAYENCRAMTQKKKDCFERPRRVGAKLTGTNIAPDEHIQPQLMFDYDGKRDRWNGYNPEEHMKIVEEYAKVDLATRTLKAQKLQEELASGKLVGQKVYYYIRGKQIRK
;
A
#
# COMPACT_ATOMS: atom_id res chain seq x y z
N MET A 1 18.03 7.64 -38.57
CA MET A 1 16.65 8.19 -38.60
C MET A 1 16.21 8.28 -37.14
N VAL A 2 16.39 9.36 -36.35
CA VAL A 2 15.98 10.79 -36.52
C VAL A 2 14.56 10.81 -37.09
N LEU A 3 13.46 11.18 -36.42
CA LEU A 3 13.06 12.24 -35.47
C LEU A 3 11.60 11.86 -35.03
N ALA A 4 10.89 12.39 -34.03
CA ALA A 4 10.97 13.62 -33.25
C ALA A 4 10.16 13.48 -31.95
N ASP A 5 10.61 14.22 -30.95
CA ASP A 5 9.87 14.70 -29.79
C ASP A 5 8.70 15.63 -30.18
N ASN A 6 7.68 15.73 -29.33
CA ASN A 6 6.85 16.93 -29.27
C ASN A 6 6.52 17.30 -27.81
N PHE A 7 7.34 18.22 -27.30
CA PHE A 7 7.08 19.06 -26.14
C PHE A 7 6.05 20.13 -26.49
N GLY A 8 5.13 20.45 -25.58
CA GLY A 8 4.19 21.57 -25.71
C GLY A 8 3.88 22.18 -24.35
N VAL A 9 4.79 23.02 -23.87
CA VAL A 9 4.62 23.92 -22.72
C VAL A 9 3.92 25.20 -23.21
N VAL A 10 2.87 25.64 -22.52
CA VAL A 10 2.34 27.01 -22.65
C VAL A 10 2.18 27.62 -21.26
N CYS A 11 2.82 28.77 -21.06
CA CYS A 11 2.74 29.61 -19.87
C CYS A 11 1.91 30.88 -20.12
N ALA A 12 1.46 31.45 -19.00
CA ALA A 12 1.18 32.86 -18.71
C ALA A 12 -0.24 33.42 -18.99
N GLY A 13 -0.79 34.09 -17.96
CA GLY A 13 -2.00 34.91 -18.07
C GLY A 13 -2.63 35.32 -16.73
N THR A 14 -1.98 36.20 -15.96
CA THR A 14 -2.54 36.91 -14.78
C THR A 14 -3.56 38.00 -15.15
N ARG A 15 -4.48 38.28 -14.20
CA ARG A 15 -5.14 39.56 -13.81
C ARG A 15 -6.67 39.57 -13.99
N GLY A 16 -7.37 40.04 -12.95
CA GLY A 16 -8.76 40.48 -13.07
C GLY A 16 -9.60 40.41 -11.79
N SER A 17 -9.24 41.18 -10.78
CA SER A 17 -10.11 41.50 -9.64
C SER A 17 -11.23 42.43 -10.10
N GLN A 18 -12.49 42.12 -9.81
CA GLN A 18 -13.57 43.11 -9.76
C GLN A 18 -14.40 42.91 -8.50
N PHE A 19 -14.23 43.91 -7.63
CA PHE A 19 -15.09 44.28 -6.52
C PHE A 19 -16.49 44.65 -7.01
N ILE A 20 -17.53 44.23 -6.29
CA ILE A 20 -18.77 45.00 -6.18
C ILE A 20 -19.24 44.93 -4.72
N MET A 21 -19.27 46.09 -4.06
CA MET A 21 -19.90 46.29 -2.75
C MET A 21 -21.31 46.86 -2.95
N SER A 22 -22.29 46.35 -2.19
CA SER A 22 -23.50 47.04 -1.67
C SER A 22 -24.52 45.98 -1.28
N ALA A 23 -25.36 46.07 -0.25
CA ALA A 23 -25.49 46.89 0.94
C ALA A 23 -26.45 46.08 1.84
N ALA A 24 -26.29 46.21 3.15
CA ALA A 24 -27.11 45.54 4.16
C ALA A 24 -28.53 46.14 4.25
N VAL A 25 -29.54 45.31 4.51
CA VAL A 25 -30.63 45.57 5.47
C VAL A 25 -31.18 44.23 5.97
N ASP A 26 -31.19 44.05 7.29
CA ASP A 26 -31.83 42.97 8.03
C ASP A 26 -33.34 43.11 8.06
N THR A 27 -34.09 42.02 7.84
CA THR A 27 -35.45 41.87 8.40
C THR A 27 -35.88 40.40 8.53
N ILE A 28 -35.96 39.97 9.79
CA ILE A 28 -36.98 39.13 10.46
C ILE A 28 -37.40 37.73 9.94
N ASN A 29 -37.14 36.77 10.83
CA ASN A 29 -37.64 35.40 10.96
C ASN A 29 -39.11 35.17 10.55
N ALA A 30 -39.34 34.12 9.76
CA ALA A 30 -40.58 33.37 9.74
C ALA A 30 -40.28 31.86 9.76
N THR A 31 -40.52 31.27 10.92
CA THR A 31 -40.43 29.83 11.20
C THR A 31 -41.61 29.12 10.54
N THR A 32 -41.39 28.45 9.41
CA THR A 32 -42.35 27.49 8.86
C THR A 32 -42.11 26.10 9.44
N LEU A 33 -42.92 25.78 10.44
CA LEU A 33 -43.20 24.42 10.91
C LEU A 33 -43.90 23.64 9.78
N SER A 34 -43.16 22.86 8.99
CA SER A 34 -43.74 21.77 8.21
C SER A 34 -43.43 20.46 8.96
N GLY A 35 -44.41 20.01 9.74
CA GLY A 35 -44.36 18.73 10.42
C GLY A 35 -44.14 17.61 9.39
N SER A 36 -42.99 16.95 9.51
CA SER A 36 -42.75 15.64 8.93
C SER A 36 -43.78 14.68 9.51
N LYS A 37 -44.85 14.44 8.75
CA LYS A 37 -45.76 13.34 9.01
C LYS A 37 -44.94 12.07 8.86
N GLU A 38 -44.51 11.50 9.98
CA GLU A 38 -44.06 10.12 10.07
C GLU A 38 -45.16 9.26 9.45
N MET A 39 -44.89 8.75 8.26
CA MET A 39 -45.66 7.68 7.66
C MET A 39 -45.19 6.40 8.36
N SER A 40 -45.80 6.11 9.50
CA SER A 40 -45.76 4.78 10.10
C SER A 40 -46.33 3.80 9.08
N LEU A 41 -45.44 3.12 8.36
CA LEU A 41 -45.75 1.88 7.66
C LEU A 41 -46.11 0.85 8.73
N GLU A 42 -47.35 0.90 9.21
CA GLU A 42 -47.94 -0.21 9.95
C GLU A 42 -48.08 -1.36 8.96
N GLU A 43 -47.20 -2.36 9.07
CA GLU A 43 -47.34 -3.61 8.34
C GLU A 43 -48.75 -4.18 8.59
N PRO A 44 -49.48 -4.60 7.55
CA PRO A 44 -50.72 -5.32 7.77
C PRO A 44 -50.40 -6.56 8.62
N LYS A 45 -51.07 -6.71 9.76
CA LYS A 45 -50.97 -7.91 10.61
C LYS A 45 -51.19 -9.13 9.72
N MET A 46 -50.11 -9.84 9.42
CA MET A 46 -50.13 -11.07 8.62
C MET A 46 -51.22 -11.98 9.18
N THR A 47 -52.19 -12.34 8.34
CA THR A 47 -53.25 -13.23 8.79
C THR A 47 -52.64 -14.61 9.10
N ARG A 48 -53.28 -15.38 9.98
CA ARG A 48 -52.83 -16.75 10.33
C ARG A 48 -52.64 -17.65 9.10
N GLU A 49 -53.36 -17.36 8.02
CA GLU A 49 -53.28 -18.05 6.74
C GLU A 49 -52.02 -17.69 5.96
N ASP A 50 -51.61 -16.41 5.97
CA ASP A 50 -50.39 -15.96 5.29
C ASP A 50 -49.11 -16.50 5.96
N GLY A 51 -49.13 -16.65 7.29
CA GLY A 51 -48.04 -17.30 8.02
C GLY A 51 -47.88 -18.78 7.68
N ARG A 52 -48.98 -19.51 7.43
CA ARG A 52 -48.94 -20.91 6.96
C ARG A 52 -48.37 -21.00 5.55
N LYS A 53 -48.83 -20.15 4.64
CA LYS A 53 -48.34 -20.09 3.24
C LYS A 53 -46.86 -19.74 3.17
N LYS A 54 -46.39 -18.77 3.96
CA LYS A 54 -44.96 -18.40 4.01
C LYS A 54 -44.08 -19.56 4.45
N LYS A 55 -44.52 -20.31 5.47
CA LYS A 55 -43.80 -21.48 5.97
C LYS A 55 -43.77 -22.62 4.96
N GLU A 56 -44.88 -22.89 4.28
CA GLU A 56 -44.96 -23.91 3.22
C GLU A 56 -44.08 -23.56 2.02
N LEU A 57 -44.04 -22.30 1.61
CA LEU A 57 -43.12 -21.82 0.56
C LEU A 57 -41.65 -21.94 0.97
N GLU A 58 -41.33 -21.64 2.23
CA GLU A 58 -39.99 -21.81 2.77
C GLU A 58 -39.58 -23.29 2.80
N GLU A 59 -40.49 -24.20 3.17
CA GLU A 59 -40.27 -25.65 3.13
C GLU A 59 -40.08 -26.17 1.70
N GLN A 60 -40.85 -25.67 0.72
CA GLN A 60 -40.67 -26.01 -0.69
C GLN A 60 -39.37 -25.46 -1.29
N ARG A 61 -38.95 -24.25 -0.88
CA ARG A 61 -37.65 -23.68 -1.24
C ARG A 61 -36.51 -24.49 -0.64
N LYS A 62 -36.66 -24.96 0.60
CA LYS A 62 -35.70 -25.84 1.29
C LYS A 62 -35.59 -27.23 0.63
N LEU A 63 -36.66 -27.69 -0.01
CA LEU A 63 -36.70 -28.92 -0.79
C LEU A 63 -36.24 -28.74 -2.25
N GLY A 64 -35.97 -27.50 -2.69
CA GLY A 64 -35.52 -27.19 -4.06
C GLY A 64 -36.62 -27.18 -5.12
N ASN A 65 -37.90 -27.24 -4.73
CA ASN A 65 -39.03 -27.25 -5.67
C ASN A 65 -39.45 -25.84 -6.12
N VAL A 66 -39.08 -24.78 -5.38
CA VAL A 66 -39.47 -23.39 -5.62
C VAL A 66 -38.20 -22.51 -5.69
N PRO A 67 -38.15 -21.50 -6.58
CA PRO A 67 -37.02 -20.60 -6.67
C PRO A 67 -36.75 -19.85 -5.35
N ALA A 68 -35.48 -19.57 -5.11
CA ALA A 68 -35.00 -18.85 -3.93
C ALA A 68 -35.62 -17.45 -3.84
N GLU A 69 -35.64 -16.91 -2.61
CA GLU A 69 -35.99 -15.51 -2.41
C GLU A 69 -34.85 -14.63 -2.88
N VAL A 70 -35.16 -13.58 -3.62
CA VAL A 70 -34.17 -12.61 -4.13
C VAL A 70 -34.10 -11.46 -3.13
N ASP A 71 -32.89 -11.08 -2.72
CA ASP A 71 -32.67 -9.94 -1.82
C ASP A 71 -32.85 -8.58 -2.55
N GLU A 72 -32.74 -7.51 -1.78
CA GLU A 72 -32.80 -6.12 -2.28
C GLU A 72 -31.66 -5.77 -3.28
N GLU A 73 -30.60 -6.58 -3.36
CA GLU A 73 -29.48 -6.43 -4.29
C GLU A 73 -29.59 -7.37 -5.51
N GLY A 74 -30.68 -8.13 -5.64
CA GLY A 74 -30.89 -9.07 -6.74
C GLY A 74 -30.17 -10.41 -6.58
N LYS A 75 -29.70 -10.76 -5.38
CA LYS A 75 -28.99 -12.00 -5.08
C LYS A 75 -29.91 -13.02 -4.41
N ASP A 76 -29.80 -14.26 -4.85
CA ASP A 76 -30.56 -15.37 -4.28
C ASP A 76 -30.11 -15.67 -2.84
N ILE A 77 -31.05 -15.67 -1.91
CA ILE A 77 -30.84 -16.04 -0.51
C ILE A 77 -30.98 -17.56 -0.40
N ASN A 78 -29.96 -18.21 0.15
CA ASN A 78 -30.00 -19.65 0.39
C ASN A 78 -31.16 -20.01 1.36
N PRO A 79 -32.14 -20.84 0.94
CA PRO A 79 -33.32 -21.21 1.75
C PRO A 79 -33.04 -21.94 3.06
N HIS A 80 -31.82 -22.42 3.28
CA HIS A 80 -31.41 -23.05 4.53
C HIS A 80 -30.90 -22.04 5.58
N ILE A 81 -30.72 -20.75 5.22
CA ILE A 81 -30.34 -19.69 6.16
C ILE A 81 -31.60 -19.25 6.92
N PRO A 82 -31.59 -19.27 8.26
CA PRO A 82 -32.79 -19.01 9.07
C PRO A 82 -33.32 -17.56 8.99
N GLN A 83 -32.65 -16.65 8.29
CA GLN A 83 -33.07 -15.24 8.16
C GLN A 83 -32.99 -14.75 6.71
N PRO A 84 -33.99 -13.96 6.26
CA PRO A 84 -34.15 -13.60 4.86
C PRO A 84 -33.26 -12.44 4.38
N THR A 85 -32.55 -11.71 5.23
CA THR A 85 -31.64 -10.63 4.74
C THR A 85 -30.20 -10.90 5.15
N LEU A 86 -29.27 -10.77 4.18
CA LEU A 86 -27.84 -11.06 4.39
C LEU A 86 -26.98 -9.79 4.60
N LYS A 87 -27.58 -8.59 4.56
CA LYS A 87 -26.85 -7.31 4.63
C LYS A 87 -26.22 -7.07 6.00
N HIS A 88 -26.94 -7.38 7.08
CA HIS A 88 -26.50 -7.12 8.44
C HIS A 88 -25.42 -8.09 8.96
N GLN A 89 -25.18 -9.21 8.26
CA GLN A 89 -24.07 -10.13 8.53
C GLN A 89 -22.78 -9.70 7.84
N ARG A 90 -22.83 -8.71 6.93
CA ARG A 90 -21.61 -8.13 6.37
C ARG A 90 -20.77 -7.49 7.48
N PRO A 91 -19.43 -7.49 7.33
CA PRO A 91 -18.56 -6.85 8.31
C PRO A 91 -18.99 -5.41 8.57
N GLN A 92 -19.38 -5.10 9.80
CA GLN A 92 -19.88 -3.78 10.17
C GLN A 92 -18.76 -2.74 10.09
N PRO A 93 -19.00 -1.56 9.48
CA PRO A 93 -17.96 -0.54 9.30
C PRO A 93 -17.37 -0.06 10.63
N GLU A 94 -18.18 0.00 11.70
CA GLU A 94 -17.73 0.40 13.04
C GLU A 94 -16.74 -0.58 13.68
N LYS A 95 -16.82 -1.87 13.32
CA LYS A 95 -15.90 -2.91 13.81
C LYS A 95 -14.67 -3.07 12.93
N GLN A 96 -14.71 -2.52 11.71
CA GLN A 96 -13.58 -2.55 10.78
C GLN A 96 -12.54 -1.53 11.23
N LYS A 97 -11.38 -2.04 11.64
CA LYS A 97 -10.22 -1.21 11.95
C LYS A 97 -9.57 -0.77 10.65
N GLN A 98 -9.20 0.51 10.58
CA GLN A 98 -8.41 1.03 9.48
C GLN A 98 -6.96 0.65 9.68
N PHE A 99 -6.41 -0.08 8.72
CA PHE A 99 -5.02 -0.51 8.71
C PHE A 99 -4.25 0.18 7.58
N SER A 100 -2.97 0.45 7.83
CA SER A 100 -2.02 0.93 6.85
C SER A 100 -1.68 -0.17 5.84
N SER A 101 -1.38 0.24 4.61
CA SER A 101 -0.99 -0.65 3.52
C SER A 101 0.35 -1.35 3.80
N SER A 102 0.56 -2.54 3.25
CA SER A 102 1.80 -3.31 3.40
C SER A 102 3.06 -2.59 2.88
N GLY A 103 2.92 -1.68 1.91
CA GLY A 103 4.04 -0.88 1.39
C GLY A 103 4.31 0.40 2.20
N GLU A 104 3.41 0.78 3.10
CA GLU A 104 3.56 1.98 3.93
C GLU A 104 4.35 1.64 5.18
N TRP A 105 5.50 2.29 5.38
CA TRP A 105 6.33 2.07 6.57
C TRP A 105 6.91 3.38 7.10
N TYR A 106 7.44 3.32 8.33
CA TYR A 106 8.11 4.45 8.97
C TYR A 106 9.27 4.98 8.13
N LYS A 107 9.39 6.31 8.05
CA LYS A 107 10.45 6.97 7.28
C LYS A 107 11.78 6.83 8.02
N ARG A 108 12.69 6.02 7.48
CA ARG A 108 14.03 5.81 8.05
C ARG A 108 14.99 6.92 7.57
N GLY A 109 16.00 7.21 8.38
CA GLY A 109 17.04 8.19 8.06
C GLY A 109 16.69 9.64 8.43
N VAL A 110 17.61 10.54 8.12
CA VAL A 110 17.55 11.98 8.43
C VAL A 110 17.08 12.79 7.23
N LYS A 111 16.49 13.97 7.47
CA LYS A 111 16.10 14.85 6.38
C LYS A 111 17.32 15.54 5.80
N GLY A 112 17.65 15.24 4.53
CA GLY A 112 18.77 15.88 3.82
C GLY A 112 18.49 17.30 3.32
N ASN A 113 17.27 17.82 3.50
CA ASN A 113 16.82 19.05 2.85
C ASN A 113 17.13 20.35 3.61
N SER A 114 17.50 20.29 4.90
CA SER A 114 17.78 21.51 5.67
C SER A 114 19.07 21.40 6.49
N ILE A 115 20.17 21.86 5.89
CA ILE A 115 21.44 22.03 6.59
C ILE A 115 21.41 23.42 7.21
N THR A 116 21.11 23.50 8.51
CA THR A 116 21.11 24.79 9.23
C THR A 116 22.31 24.84 10.17
N THR A 117 23.13 25.89 10.04
CA THR A 117 24.35 26.10 10.84
C THR A 117 24.11 26.82 12.17
N ASN A 118 22.91 27.38 12.39
CA ASN A 118 22.60 28.20 13.57
C ASN A 118 21.67 27.49 14.55
N TYR A 119 21.95 27.53 15.85
CA TYR A 119 21.08 26.97 16.90
C TYR A 119 19.67 27.58 16.89
N ARG A 120 18.62 26.74 16.83
CA ARG A 120 17.22 27.17 16.90
C ARG A 120 16.74 27.14 18.35
N LYS A 121 15.92 28.11 18.76
CA LYS A 121 15.29 28.10 20.08
C LYS A 121 14.33 26.90 20.18
N GLY A 122 14.48 26.08 21.23
CA GLY A 122 13.74 24.83 21.40
C GLY A 122 14.43 23.58 20.82
N ALA A 123 15.54 23.76 20.10
CA ALA A 123 16.37 22.65 19.65
C ALA A 123 17.11 21.99 20.82
N TYR A 124 17.45 20.72 20.67
CA TYR A 124 18.11 20.02 21.76
C TYR A 124 19.58 20.46 21.98
N GLU A 125 20.01 20.57 23.24
CA GLU A 125 21.27 21.19 23.65
C GLU A 125 22.55 20.48 23.19
N ASN A 126 22.53 19.15 23.01
CA ASN A 126 23.70 18.38 22.59
C ASN A 126 23.88 18.40 21.07
N CYS A 127 22.84 17.99 20.35
CA CYS A 127 22.88 17.67 18.92
C CYS A 127 22.02 18.61 18.03
N ARG A 128 21.18 19.47 18.63
CA ARG A 128 20.29 20.45 17.97
C ARG A 128 19.14 19.87 17.14
N ALA A 129 18.92 18.56 17.13
CA ALA A 129 17.69 18.02 16.56
C ALA A 129 16.45 18.59 17.29
N MET A 130 15.42 18.97 16.53
CA MET A 130 14.14 19.46 17.09
C MET A 130 13.19 18.34 17.51
N THR A 131 13.46 17.10 17.09
CA THR A 131 12.51 15.98 17.22
C THR A 131 12.58 15.26 18.57
N GLN A 132 13.67 15.42 19.32
CA GLN A 132 13.99 14.61 20.49
C GLN A 132 14.60 15.41 21.65
N LYS A 133 14.57 14.83 22.86
CA LYS A 133 15.08 15.43 24.11
C LYS A 133 16.51 14.98 24.41
N LYS A 134 17.06 15.48 25.53
CA LYS A 134 18.42 15.16 25.99
C LYS A 134 18.73 13.71 26.20
N LYS A 135 17.83 13.06 26.90
CA LYS A 135 17.98 11.68 27.34
C LYS A 135 17.87 10.72 26.16
N ASP A 136 17.19 11.14 25.10
CA ASP A 136 16.84 10.31 23.95
C ASP A 136 17.63 10.69 22.69
N CYS A 137 18.67 11.53 22.78
CA CYS A 137 19.46 11.91 21.59
C CYS A 137 20.31 10.73 21.10
N PHE A 138 20.27 10.52 19.79
CA PHE A 138 21.05 9.48 19.11
C PHE A 138 22.54 9.78 19.02
N GLU A 139 22.96 11.03 19.24
CA GLU A 139 24.38 11.39 19.28
C GLU A 139 24.99 11.19 20.66
N ARG A 140 26.27 10.84 20.67
CA ARG A 140 27.08 10.72 21.88
C ARG A 140 26.95 12.00 22.74
N PRO A 141 26.67 11.87 24.06
CA PRO A 141 26.64 13.03 24.95
C PRO A 141 27.97 13.80 24.93
N ARG A 142 27.93 15.09 24.58
CA ARG A 142 29.10 15.97 24.53
C ARG A 142 29.28 16.68 25.86
N ARG A 143 30.53 16.99 26.22
CA ARG A 143 30.87 17.80 27.40
C ARG A 143 30.34 19.24 27.26
N VAL A 144 30.50 19.82 26.07
CA VAL A 144 29.93 21.11 25.70
C VAL A 144 29.02 20.88 24.50
N GLY A 145 27.72 21.11 24.67
CA GLY A 145 26.70 20.83 23.66
C GLY A 145 26.63 21.91 22.57
N ALA A 146 26.00 21.57 21.45
CA ALA A 146 25.78 22.47 20.31
C ALA A 146 25.03 23.77 20.66
N LYS A 147 24.29 23.83 21.79
CA LYS A 147 23.68 25.08 22.27
C LYS A 147 24.69 26.19 22.55
N LEU A 148 25.87 25.82 23.06
CA LEU A 148 26.92 26.78 23.42
C LEU A 148 27.96 26.95 22.31
N THR A 149 28.33 25.85 21.65
CA THR A 149 29.38 25.87 20.62
C THR A 149 28.88 26.18 19.23
N GLY A 150 27.62 25.87 18.89
CA GLY A 150 27.07 26.02 17.53
C GLY A 150 27.71 25.11 16.48
N THR A 151 28.63 24.22 16.85
CA THR A 151 29.38 23.35 15.94
C THR A 151 28.79 21.95 15.85
N ASN A 152 28.93 21.30 14.68
CA ASN A 152 28.51 19.92 14.42
C ASN A 152 27.02 19.69 14.75
N ILE A 153 26.16 20.32 13.96
CA ILE A 153 24.72 20.29 14.10
C ILE A 153 24.15 19.09 13.35
N ALA A 154 23.36 18.26 14.05
CA ALA A 154 22.65 17.15 13.43
C ALA A 154 21.50 17.67 12.53
N PRO A 155 21.24 17.00 11.39
CA PRO A 155 20.02 17.22 10.62
C PRO A 155 18.78 16.75 11.39
N ASP A 156 17.64 17.40 11.16
CA ASP A 156 16.37 17.03 11.80
C ASP A 156 15.83 15.69 11.24
N GLU A 157 15.26 14.85 12.11
CA GLU A 157 14.66 13.57 11.74
C GLU A 157 13.25 13.74 11.14
N HIS A 158 12.74 12.66 10.56
CA HIS A 158 11.37 12.56 10.05
C HIS A 158 10.36 12.46 11.21
N ILE A 159 9.28 13.25 11.10
CA ILE A 159 8.11 13.06 11.98
C ILE A 159 7.43 11.78 11.50
N GLN A 160 7.31 10.81 12.40
CA GLN A 160 6.77 9.51 12.07
C GLN A 160 5.23 9.55 12.08
N PRO A 161 4.55 9.01 11.06
CA PRO A 161 3.10 8.86 11.08
C PRO A 161 2.69 7.78 12.09
N GLN A 162 1.47 7.87 12.59
CA GLN A 162 0.88 6.82 13.40
C GLN A 162 0.32 5.73 12.48
N LEU A 163 1.12 4.68 12.26
CA LEU A 163 0.73 3.55 11.41
C LEU A 163 0.08 2.45 12.25
N MET A 164 -1.02 1.90 11.76
CA MET A 164 -1.76 0.83 12.41
C MET A 164 -1.76 -0.39 11.51
N PHE A 165 -1.18 -1.49 11.96
CA PHE A 165 -1.15 -2.75 11.21
C PHE A 165 -1.82 -3.87 11.98
N ASP A 166 -2.17 -4.93 11.25
CA ASP A 166 -2.57 -6.22 11.80
C ASP A 166 -1.44 -6.88 12.60
N TYR A 167 -1.76 -7.99 13.27
CA TYR A 167 -0.78 -8.77 14.03
C TYR A 167 0.42 -9.20 13.18
N ASP A 168 0.14 -9.67 11.96
CA ASP A 168 1.14 -10.11 10.99
C ASP A 168 1.89 -8.91 10.40
N GLY A 169 1.16 -7.87 9.97
CA GLY A 169 1.78 -6.66 9.44
C GLY A 169 2.74 -5.97 10.40
N LYS A 170 2.53 -6.00 11.73
CA LYS A 170 3.51 -5.49 12.70
C LYS A 170 4.78 -6.35 12.82
N ARG A 171 4.67 -7.65 12.52
CA ARG A 171 5.73 -8.65 12.72
C ARG A 171 6.39 -9.10 11.42
N ASP A 172 5.92 -8.60 10.28
CA ASP A 172 6.55 -8.87 9.00
C ASP A 172 8.02 -8.43 9.06
N ARG A 173 8.89 -9.43 8.88
CA ARG A 173 10.34 -9.28 8.92
C ARG A 173 10.84 -8.37 7.80
N TRP A 174 10.08 -8.26 6.71
CA TRP A 174 10.44 -7.52 5.51
C TRP A 174 9.80 -6.14 5.42
N ASN A 175 9.26 -5.62 6.53
CA ASN A 175 8.73 -4.26 6.59
C ASN A 175 9.76 -3.20 6.23
N GLY A 176 9.45 -2.39 5.22
CA GLY A 176 10.34 -1.36 4.69
C GLY A 176 11.45 -1.88 3.78
N TYR A 177 11.32 -3.10 3.26
CA TYR A 177 12.22 -3.63 2.24
C TYR A 177 12.14 -2.82 0.94
N ASN A 178 13.29 -2.39 0.42
CA ASN A 178 13.35 -1.76 -0.90
C ASN A 178 13.51 -2.87 -1.96
N PRO A 179 12.55 -3.06 -2.89
CA PRO A 179 12.66 -4.10 -3.92
C PRO A 179 13.90 -3.96 -4.81
N GLU A 180 14.46 -2.75 -4.94
CA GLU A 180 15.71 -2.52 -5.68
C GLU A 180 16.92 -3.21 -5.03
N GLU A 181 16.91 -3.45 -3.72
CA GLU A 181 18.01 -4.16 -3.05
C GLU A 181 18.13 -5.61 -3.50
N HIS A 182 17.04 -6.19 -4.01
CA HIS A 182 17.07 -7.53 -4.60
C HIS A 182 18.01 -7.62 -5.81
N MET A 183 18.23 -6.51 -6.52
CA MET A 183 19.16 -6.48 -7.66
C MET A 183 20.59 -6.82 -7.26
N LYS A 184 21.02 -6.50 -6.04
CA LYS A 184 22.36 -6.85 -5.54
C LYS A 184 22.55 -8.36 -5.48
N ILE A 185 21.52 -9.10 -5.07
CA ILE A 185 21.53 -10.57 -5.04
C ILE A 185 21.65 -11.11 -6.47
N VAL A 186 20.87 -10.57 -7.41
CA VAL A 186 20.95 -10.95 -8.83
C VAL A 186 22.36 -10.72 -9.39
N GLU A 187 22.99 -9.59 -9.07
CA GLU A 187 24.37 -9.28 -9.45
C GLU A 187 25.40 -10.25 -8.84
N GLU A 188 25.21 -10.65 -7.58
CA GLU A 188 26.05 -11.66 -6.92
C GLU A 188 25.96 -13.02 -7.63
N TYR A 189 24.75 -13.49 -7.92
CA TYR A 189 24.55 -14.73 -8.68
C TYR A 189 25.13 -14.65 -10.08
N ALA A 190 25.01 -13.51 -10.76
CA ALA A 190 25.64 -13.31 -12.07
C ALA A 190 27.17 -13.49 -12.01
N LYS A 191 27.83 -13.00 -10.95
CA LYS A 191 29.28 -13.20 -10.73
C LYS A 191 29.62 -14.67 -10.47
N VAL A 192 28.80 -15.36 -9.68
CA VAL A 192 28.98 -16.80 -9.38
C VAL A 192 28.84 -17.64 -10.66
N ASP A 193 27.89 -17.32 -11.52
CA ASP A 193 27.69 -18.01 -12.79
C ASP A 193 28.87 -17.80 -13.75
N LEU A 194 29.37 -16.57 -13.83
CA LEU A 194 30.57 -16.25 -14.61
C LEU A 194 31.79 -17.04 -14.12
N ALA A 195 32.03 -17.06 -12.81
CA ALA A 195 33.11 -17.84 -12.20
C ALA A 195 32.94 -19.36 -12.44
N THR A 196 31.70 -19.86 -12.35
CA THR A 196 31.42 -21.28 -12.60
C THR A 196 31.69 -21.64 -14.07
N ARG A 197 31.35 -20.75 -15.01
CA ARG A 197 31.64 -20.94 -16.44
C ARG A 197 33.13 -20.91 -16.72
N THR A 198 33.88 -19.98 -16.12
CA THR A 198 35.33 -19.89 -16.32
C THR A 198 36.06 -21.10 -15.75
N LEU A 199 35.70 -21.56 -14.55
CA LEU A 199 36.27 -22.78 -13.95
C LEU A 199 35.96 -24.03 -14.76
N LYS A 200 34.74 -24.16 -15.29
CA LYS A 200 34.39 -25.28 -16.19
C LYS A 200 35.19 -25.23 -17.49
N ALA A 201 35.34 -24.04 -18.08
CA ALA A 201 36.13 -23.86 -19.29
C ALA A 201 37.63 -24.18 -19.07
N GLN A 202 38.20 -23.74 -17.95
CA GLN A 202 39.58 -24.04 -17.56
C GLN A 202 39.80 -25.54 -17.37
N LYS A 203 38.91 -26.23 -16.64
CA LYS A 203 38.97 -27.69 -16.47
C LYS A 203 38.91 -28.44 -17.79
N LEU A 204 38.02 -28.04 -18.71
CA LEU A 204 37.94 -28.65 -20.04
C LEU A 204 39.21 -28.41 -20.86
N GLN A 205 39.81 -27.20 -20.77
CA GLN A 205 41.08 -26.91 -21.43
C GLN A 205 42.23 -27.76 -20.86
N GLU A 206 42.28 -27.93 -19.54
CA GLU A 206 43.27 -28.79 -18.86
C GLU A 206 43.11 -30.26 -19.26
N GLU A 207 41.87 -30.78 -19.33
CA GLU A 207 41.59 -32.15 -19.76
C GLU A 207 41.96 -32.41 -21.23
N LEU A 208 41.73 -31.42 -22.10
CA LEU A 208 42.18 -31.43 -23.49
C LEU A 208 43.71 -31.40 -23.58
N ALA A 209 44.37 -30.53 -22.82
CA ALA A 209 45.82 -30.41 -22.80
C ALA A 209 46.52 -31.63 -22.19
N SER A 210 45.91 -32.28 -21.19
CA SER A 210 46.43 -33.49 -20.56
C SER A 210 46.22 -34.76 -21.41
N GLY A 211 45.68 -34.64 -22.63
CA GLY A 211 45.51 -35.75 -23.57
C GLY A 211 44.52 -36.84 -23.11
N LYS A 212 43.73 -36.61 -22.06
CA LYS A 212 42.75 -37.60 -21.57
C LYS A 212 41.51 -37.70 -22.46
N LEU A 213 41.25 -36.69 -23.29
CA LEU A 213 40.10 -36.61 -24.19
C LEU A 213 40.44 -36.86 -25.68
N VAL A 214 41.47 -37.66 -26.00
CA VAL A 214 41.85 -37.98 -27.39
C VAL A 214 40.86 -38.96 -28.07
N GLY A 215 39.85 -39.48 -27.36
CA GLY A 215 38.96 -40.55 -27.86
C GLY A 215 37.49 -40.22 -28.12
N GLN A 216 36.96 -39.05 -27.75
CA GLN A 216 35.53 -38.77 -27.91
C GLN A 216 35.22 -38.10 -29.26
N LYS A 217 34.64 -38.87 -30.18
CA LYS A 217 34.07 -38.38 -31.45
C LYS A 217 33.12 -37.19 -31.20
N VAL A 218 33.54 -36.02 -31.67
CA VAL A 218 32.69 -34.82 -31.69
C VAL A 218 31.68 -34.96 -32.83
N TYR A 219 30.41 -35.19 -32.51
CA TYR A 219 29.32 -35.15 -33.48
C TYR A 219 28.78 -33.72 -33.56
N TYR A 220 28.93 -33.07 -34.71
CA TYR A 220 28.25 -31.80 -35.00
C TYR A 220 26.88 -32.10 -35.61
N TYR A 221 25.82 -31.59 -35.00
CA TYR A 221 24.49 -31.55 -35.61
C TYR A 221 24.34 -30.26 -36.42
N ILE A 222 24.61 -30.34 -37.72
CA ILE A 222 24.18 -29.33 -38.68
C ILE A 222 22.96 -29.89 -39.41
N ARG A 223 21.79 -29.30 -39.15
CA ARG A 223 20.53 -29.56 -39.88
C ARG A 223 20.13 -31.05 -39.98
N GLY A 224 20.18 -31.77 -38.87
CA GLY A 224 19.50 -33.07 -38.75
C GLY A 224 20.12 -34.24 -39.54
N LYS A 225 21.36 -34.14 -40.02
CA LYS A 225 22.11 -35.30 -40.53
C LYS A 225 23.44 -35.48 -39.79
N GLN A 226 23.60 -36.66 -39.22
CA GLN A 226 24.80 -37.09 -38.52
C GLN A 226 25.85 -37.50 -39.57
N ILE A 227 26.97 -36.79 -39.68
CA ILE A 227 28.07 -37.16 -40.57
C ILE A 227 29.28 -37.53 -39.71
N ARG A 228 29.81 -38.74 -39.91
CA ARG A 228 31.04 -39.23 -39.28
C ARG A 228 32.25 -38.75 -40.09
N LYS A 229 33.28 -38.23 -39.42
CA LYS A 229 34.66 -38.31 -39.93
C LYS A 229 35.28 -39.62 -39.47
#